data_AF-A0A2G3J5X1-F1
#
_entry.id   AF-A0A2G3J5X1-F1
#
_cell.length_a   1.000
_cell.length_b   1.000
_cell.length_c   1.000
_cell.angle_alpha   90.00
_cell.angle_beta   90.00
_cell.angle_gamma   90.00
#
_symmetry.space_group_name_H-M   'P 1'
#
loop_
_entity.id
_entity.type
_entity.pdbx_description
1 polymer ?
#
loop_
_entity_poly.entity_id
_entity_poly.type
_entity_poly.pdbx_seq_one_letter_code
_entity_poly.pdbx_strand_id
1 'polypeptide(L)'
;MGSRMTKELVSAALTLALAQKRPEEGLILHSDRGSQYCSYDYQRQVAMAGLRGSMSRKGNCYDNAPMESFWGSLKNELVHHRSYKTRAEAQEEITEYIEIFYNR
;
A
#
# COMPACT_ATOMS: atom_id res chain seq x y z
N MET A 1 2.61 14.38 -1.75
CA MET A 1 3.38 13.13 -1.55
C MET A 1 4.87 13.39 -1.70
N GLY A 2 5.70 12.89 -0.79
CA GLY A 2 7.17 13.01 -0.89
C GLY A 2 7.74 12.29 -2.12
N SER A 3 8.95 12.64 -2.56
CA SER A 3 9.65 12.01 -3.71
C SER A 3 10.38 10.72 -3.36
N ARG A 4 10.36 10.30 -2.09
CA ARG A 4 11.08 9.14 -1.56
C ARG A 4 10.18 8.27 -0.69
N MET A 5 10.54 7.00 -0.59
CA MET A 5 9.93 6.06 0.35
C MET A 5 10.39 6.38 1.78
N THR A 6 9.53 7.02 2.56
CA THR A 6 9.79 7.37 3.96
C THR A 6 8.76 6.73 4.89
N LYS A 7 9.04 6.67 6.19
CA LYS A 7 8.10 6.15 7.19
C LYS A 7 6.82 6.99 7.26
N GLU A 8 6.94 8.30 7.03
CA GLU A 8 5.81 9.23 7.04
C GLU A 8 4.83 8.94 5.91
N LEU A 9 5.32 8.46 4.76
CA LEU A 9 4.47 8.09 3.63
C LEU A 9 3.56 6.90 3.97
N VAL A 10 4.14 5.84 4.55
CA VAL A 10 3.36 4.64 4.94
C VAL A 10 2.42 4.94 6.11
N SER A 11 2.83 5.79 7.05
CA SER A 11 1.98 6.26 8.15
C SER A 11 0.79 7.08 7.65
N ALA A 12 0.99 7.99 6.69
CA ALA A 12 -0.09 8.77 6.09
C ALA A 12 -1.08 7.88 5.32
N ALA A 13 -0.56 6.90 4.56
CA ALA A 13 -1.39 5.93 3.85
C ALA A 13 -2.27 5.11 4.81
N LEU A 14 -1.71 4.65 5.93
CA LEU A 14 -2.49 3.94 6.96
C LEU A 14 -3.60 4.81 7.55
N THR A 15 -3.31 6.07 7.87
CA THR A 15 -4.32 7.02 8.38
C THR A 15 -5.48 7.19 7.41
N LEU A 16 -5.20 7.37 6.11
CA LEU A 16 -6.24 7.50 5.08
C LEU A 16 -7.07 6.22 4.96
N ALA A 17 -6.43 5.05 4.94
CA ALA A 17 -7.11 3.76 4.86
C ALA A 17 -8.04 3.52 6.06
N LEU A 18 -7.59 3.84 7.28
CA LEU A 18 -8.41 3.72 8.49
C LEU A 18 -9.62 4.67 8.46
N ALA A 19 -9.42 5.91 8.03
CA ALA A 19 -10.51 6.88 7.91
C ALA A 19 -11.58 6.43 6.91
N GLN A 20 -11.17 5.82 5.80
CA GLN A 20 -12.07 5.36 4.73
C GLN A 20 -12.77 4.04 5.06
N LYS A 21 -12.04 3.04 5.60
CA LYS A 21 -12.54 1.67 5.76
C LYS A 21 -13.08 1.35 7.15
N ARG A 22 -12.62 2.05 8.20
CA ARG A 22 -13.03 1.85 9.60
C ARG A 22 -13.09 0.36 10.02
N PRO A 23 -11.98 -0.37 9.87
CA PRO A 23 -11.97 -1.80 10.14
C PRO A 23 -12.19 -2.12 11.62
N GLU A 24 -12.65 -3.33 11.90
CA GLU A 24 -12.75 -3.87 13.26
C GLU A 24 -11.38 -4.19 13.87
N GLU A 25 -11.35 -4.25 15.20
CA GLU A 25 -10.17 -4.66 15.95
C GLU A 25 -9.75 -6.09 15.59
N GLY A 26 -8.44 -6.31 15.51
CA GLY A 26 -7.85 -7.61 15.16
C GLY A 26 -7.67 -7.83 13.66
N LEU A 27 -8.10 -6.90 12.78
CA LEU A 27 -7.81 -6.98 11.35
C LEU A 27 -6.29 -7.13 11.13
N ILE A 28 -5.93 -8.10 10.29
CA ILE A 28 -4.53 -8.35 9.94
C ILE A 28 -4.10 -7.33 8.89
N LEU A 29 -3.10 -6.51 9.24
CA LEU A 29 -2.40 -5.64 8.29
C LEU A 29 -1.15 -6.37 7.80
N HIS A 30 -1.18 -6.80 6.54
CA HIS A 30 -0.02 -7.43 5.92
C HIS A 30 0.91 -6.38 5.29
N SER A 31 2.22 -6.51 5.51
CA SER A 31 3.23 -5.65 4.89
C SER A 31 4.56 -6.38 4.72
N ASP A 32 5.37 -5.91 3.77
CA ASP A 32 6.76 -6.34 3.64
C ASP A 32 7.63 -5.89 4.82
N ARG A 33 8.81 -6.52 4.95
CA ARG A 33 9.82 -6.20 5.99
C ARG A 33 10.67 -4.95 5.66
N GLY A 34 10.12 -3.99 4.93
CA GLY A 34 10.79 -2.74 4.62
C GLY A 34 11.05 -1.91 5.89
N SER A 35 12.14 -1.15 5.93
CA SER A 35 12.53 -0.37 7.13
C SER A 35 11.46 0.65 7.55
N GLN A 36 10.64 1.13 6.63
CA GLN A 36 9.51 2.01 6.90
C GLN A 36 8.42 1.28 7.71
N TYR A 37 8.04 0.08 7.29
CA TYR A 37 7.04 -0.75 7.96
C TYR A 37 7.58 -1.34 9.28
N CYS A 38 8.88 -1.63 9.36
CA CYS A 38 9.53 -2.09 10.59
C CYS A 38 9.85 -0.96 11.59
N SER A 39 9.58 0.31 11.24
CA SER A 39 9.86 1.42 12.13
C SER A 39 8.98 1.40 13.38
N TYR A 40 9.55 1.80 14.52
CA TYR A 40 8.83 1.85 15.80
C TYR A 40 7.55 2.70 15.70
N ASP A 41 7.65 3.87 15.08
CA ASP A 41 6.52 4.80 14.94
C ASP A 41 5.36 4.18 14.16
N TYR A 42 5.66 3.47 13.06
CA TYR A 42 4.65 2.81 12.25
C TYR A 42 4.02 1.63 13.00
N GLN A 43 4.82 0.76 13.62
CA GLN A 43 4.30 -0.37 14.39
C GLN A 43 3.42 0.08 15.57
N ARG A 44 3.81 1.18 16.24
CA ARG A 44 2.99 1.80 17.29
C ARG A 44 1.66 2.31 16.72
N GLN A 45 1.66 2.94 15.54
CA GLN A 45 0.44 3.40 14.88
C GLN A 45 -0.51 2.24 14.53
N VAL A 46 0.02 1.14 14.01
CA VAL A 46 -0.74 -0.08 13.71
C VAL A 46 -1.41 -0.64 14.98
N ALA A 47 -0.64 -0.76 16.07
CA ALA A 47 -1.17 -1.27 17.34
C ALA A 47 -2.23 -0.35 17.95
N MET A 48 -2.03 0.97 17.91
CA MET A 48 -3.02 1.95 18.40
C MET A 48 -4.32 1.94 17.60
N ALA A 49 -4.27 1.51 16.34
CA ALA A 49 -5.45 1.35 15.49
C ALA A 49 -6.16 0.00 15.72
N GLY A 50 -5.72 -0.82 16.68
CA GLY A 50 -6.30 -2.14 16.95
C GLY A 50 -5.97 -3.18 15.89
N LEU A 51 -5.01 -2.92 15.00
CA LEU A 51 -4.64 -3.83 13.91
C LEU A 51 -3.55 -4.80 14.34
N ARG A 52 -3.52 -6.00 13.75
CA ARG A 52 -2.44 -6.97 13.93
C ARG A 52 -1.49 -6.93 12.74
N GLY A 53 -0.30 -6.38 12.92
CA GLY A 53 0.75 -6.40 11.90
C GLY A 53 1.20 -7.82 11.59
N SER A 54 1.29 -8.16 10.30
CA SER A 54 1.85 -9.39 9.78
C SER A 54 2.90 -9.08 8.73
N MET A 55 4.08 -9.66 8.89
CA MET A 55 5.16 -9.58 7.90
C MET A 55 5.64 -11.01 7.64
N SER A 56 5.42 -11.52 6.43
CA SER A 56 5.70 -12.92 6.11
C SER A 56 7.10 -13.35 6.55
N ARG A 57 7.23 -14.65 6.87
CA ARG A 57 8.55 -15.26 7.06
C ARG A 57 9.33 -15.19 5.74
N LYS A 58 10.66 -15.10 5.86
CA LYS A 58 11.55 -15.17 4.69
C LYS A 58 11.23 -16.46 3.91
N GLY A 59 10.93 -16.33 2.61
CA GLY A 59 10.58 -17.46 1.74
C GLY A 59 9.10 -17.85 1.72
N ASN A 60 8.20 -17.10 2.38
CA ASN A 60 6.75 -17.25 2.23
C ASN A 60 6.19 -16.07 1.42
N CYS A 61 5.85 -16.30 0.15
CA CYS A 61 5.28 -15.29 -0.74
C CYS A 61 3.75 -15.26 -0.75
N TYR A 62 3.07 -16.23 -0.14
CA TYR A 62 1.63 -16.39 -0.30
C TYR A 62 0.82 -15.21 0.23
N ASP A 63 1.25 -14.60 1.33
CA ASP A 63 0.54 -13.45 1.90
C ASP A 63 0.72 -12.18 1.04
N ASN A 64 1.84 -12.07 0.30
CA ASN A 64 2.12 -10.94 -0.59
C ASN A 64 1.60 -11.16 -2.02
N ALA A 65 1.30 -12.41 -2.40
CA ALA A 65 0.87 -12.77 -3.75
C ALA A 65 -0.31 -11.92 -4.28
N PRO A 66 -1.34 -11.54 -3.49
CA PRO A 66 -2.40 -10.64 -3.97
C PRO A 66 -1.86 -9.27 -4.39
N MET A 67 -0.95 -8.70 -3.61
CA MET A 67 -0.33 -7.42 -3.94
C MET A 67 0.61 -7.54 -5.14
N GLU A 68 1.39 -8.61 -5.25
CA GLU A 68 2.24 -8.87 -6.42
C GLU A 68 1.41 -9.02 -7.70
N SER A 69 0.29 -9.72 -7.63
CA SER A 69 -0.65 -9.85 -8.75
C SER A 69 -1.19 -8.48 -9.17
N PHE A 70 -1.65 -7.66 -8.22
CA PHE A 70 -2.10 -6.30 -8.49
C PHE A 70 -1.02 -5.46 -9.18
N TRP A 71 0.22 -5.49 -8.68
CA TRP A 71 1.33 -4.77 -9.31
C TRP A 71 1.63 -5.26 -10.73
N GLY A 72 1.43 -6.56 -10.99
CA GLY A 72 1.52 -7.14 -12.32
C GLY A 72 0.48 -6.55 -13.27
N SER A 73 -0.80 -6.56 -12.86
CA SER A 73 -1.91 -5.98 -13.63
C SER A 73 -1.72 -4.49 -13.89
N LEU A 74 -1.48 -3.68 -12.85
CA LEU A 74 -1.28 -2.23 -12.98
C LEU A 74 -0.16 -1.90 -13.98
N LYS A 75 0.96 -2.62 -13.92
CA LYS A 75 2.10 -2.34 -14.80
C LYS A 75 1.81 -2.74 -16.25
N ASN A 76 1.29 -3.94 -16.45
CA ASN A 76 1.05 -4.48 -17.79
C ASN A 76 -0.13 -3.82 -18.48
N GLU A 77 -1.14 -3.36 -17.76
CA GLU A 77 -2.36 -2.82 -18.35
C GLU A 77 -2.33 -1.30 -18.48
N LEU A 78 -1.60 -0.61 -17.59
CA LEU A 78 -1.50 0.86 -17.59
C LEU A 78 -0.08 1.35 -17.79
N VAL A 79 0.82 1.10 -16.83
CA VAL A 79 2.09 1.84 -16.71
C VAL A 79 3.01 1.64 -17.92
N HIS A 80 3.13 0.42 -18.44
CA HIS A 80 4.01 0.13 -19.59
C HIS A 80 3.51 0.74 -20.91
N HIS A 81 2.24 1.13 -20.99
CA HIS A 81 1.63 1.69 -22.20
C HIS A 81 1.54 3.22 -22.18
N ARG A 82 2.11 3.87 -21.16
CA ARG A 82 2.01 5.31 -20.95
C ARG A 82 3.39 5.96 -20.79
N SER A 83 3.48 7.22 -21.18
CA SER A 83 4.66 8.06 -20.95
C SER A 83 4.20 9.33 -20.24
N TYR A 84 4.43 9.39 -18.94
CA TYR A 84 3.98 10.49 -18.10
C TYR A 84 4.93 11.68 -18.20
N LYS A 85 4.39 12.87 -18.52
CA LYS A 85 5.14 14.12 -18.55
C LYS A 85 5.36 14.66 -17.15
N THR A 86 4.40 14.41 -16.25
CA THR A 86 4.48 14.86 -14.85
C THR A 86 4.09 13.77 -13.88
N ARG A 87 4.53 13.90 -12.64
CA ARG A 87 4.11 12.98 -11.57
C ARG A 87 2.62 13.11 -11.24
N ALA A 88 2.05 14.30 -11.39
CA ALA A 88 0.63 14.53 -11.13
C ALA A 88 -0.24 13.74 -12.12
N GLU A 89 0.13 13.76 -13.41
CA GLU A 89 -0.51 12.95 -14.46
C GLU A 89 -0.45 11.45 -14.13
N ALA A 90 0.71 10.94 -13.70
CA ALA A 90 0.83 9.56 -13.26
C ALA A 90 -0.04 9.24 -12.04
N GLN A 91 -0.16 10.17 -11.08
CA GLN A 91 -0.99 9.96 -9.89
C GLN A 91 -2.48 9.91 -10.24
N GLU A 92 -2.95 10.78 -11.14
CA GLU A 92 -4.34 10.83 -11.57
C GLU A 92 -4.74 9.53 -12.27
N GLU A 93 -3.99 9.10 -13.30
CA GLU A 93 -4.30 7.88 -14.03
C GLU A 93 -4.19 6.61 -13.16
N ILE A 94 -3.17 6.52 -12.29
CA ILE A 94 -3.05 5.37 -11.37
C ILE A 94 -4.21 5.35 -10.39
N THR A 95 -4.64 6.50 -9.88
CA THR A 95 -5.80 6.58 -8.97
C THR A 95 -7.08 6.18 -9.69
N GLU A 96 -7.31 6.66 -10.91
CA GLU A 96 -8.46 6.27 -11.73
C GLU A 96 -8.48 4.77 -12.00
N TYR A 97 -7.34 4.20 -12.40
CA TYR A 97 -7.23 2.75 -12.63
C TYR A 97 -7.56 1.95 -11.36
N ILE A 98 -7.04 2.36 -10.19
CA ILE A 98 -7.32 1.66 -8.93
C ILE A 98 -8.80 1.77 -8.56
N GLU A 99 -9.37 2.97 -8.55
CA GLU A 99 -10.70 3.23 -8.00
C GLU A 99 -11.84 2.86 -8.96
N ILE A 100 -11.65 2.99 -10.27
CA ILE A 100 -12.73 2.83 -11.26
C ILE A 100 -12.61 1.52 -12.05
N PHE A 101 -11.38 1.07 -12.34
CA PHE A 101 -11.17 -0.11 -13.17
C PHE A 101 -10.88 -1.37 -12.34
N TYR A 102 -9.88 -1.34 -11.46
CA TYR A 102 -9.42 -2.53 -10.74
C TYR A 102 -10.34 -2.92 -9.57
N ASN A 103 -10.83 -1.95 -8.79
CA ASN A 103 -11.70 -2.19 -7.63
C ASN A 103 -13.20 -2.33 -7.99
N ARG A 104 -13.53 -2.44 -9.27
CA ARG A 104 -14.92 -2.59 -9.75
C ARG A 104 -15.39 -4.03 -9.63
#